data_AF-A0A7G8E595-F1
#
_entry.id   AF-A0A7G8E595-F1
#
_cell.length_a   1.000
_cell.length_b   1.000
_cell.length_c   1.000
_cell.angle_alpha   90.00
_cell.angle_beta   90.00
_cell.angle_gamma   90.00
#
_symmetry.space_group_name_H-M   'P 1'
#
loop_
_entity.id
_entity.type
_entity.pdbx_description
1 polymer ?
#
loop_
_entity_poly.entity_id
_entity_poly.type
_entity_poly.pdbx_seq_one_letter_code
_entity_poly.pdbx_strand_id
1 'polypeptide(L)' 'MFLLSAAERRFAFTSFAIKVVIFWIAQLVVCVLDPRRLVCSFVEKGFLPCLVSFAVMDFLVIPQLRRRWDG' A
#
# COMPACT_ATOMS: atom_id res chain seq x y z
N MET A 1 20.68 8.15 16.37
CA MET A 1 19.75 9.16 15.83
C MET A 1 19.18 8.61 14.54
N PHE A 2 17.94 8.12 14.57
CA PHE A 2 17.28 7.35 13.50
C PHE A 2 16.86 8.23 12.32
N LEU A 3 17.81 8.80 11.59
CA LEU A 3 17.53 9.39 10.28
C LEU A 3 17.44 8.24 9.28
N LEU A 4 16.25 7.65 9.13
CA LEU A 4 15.89 7.00 7.87
C LEU A 4 16.24 8.00 6.77
N SER A 5 17.13 7.62 5.84
CA SER A 5 17.54 8.51 4.77
C SER A 5 16.29 9.03 4.07
N ALA A 6 16.18 10.36 3.86
CA ALA A 6 14.99 10.96 3.24
C ALA A 6 14.66 10.31 1.88
N ALA A 7 15.66 9.71 1.22
CA ALA A 7 15.52 8.91 0.01
C ALA A 7 14.76 7.58 0.24
N GLU A 8 15.05 6.82 1.31
CA GLU A 8 14.34 5.57 1.62
C GLU A 8 12.88 5.83 1.98
N ARG A 9 12.63 6.92 2.72
CA ARG A 9 11.27 7.33 3.09
C ARG A 9 10.47 7.78 1.87
N ARG A 10 11.10 8.50 0.93
CA ARG A 10 10.49 8.86 -0.36
C ARG A 10 10.19 7.63 -1.18
N PHE A 11 11.11 6.68 -1.29
CA PHE A 11 10.89 5.44 -2.05
C PHE A 11 9.74 4.61 -1.48
N ALA A 12 9.70 4.41 -0.16
CA ALA A 12 8.59 3.74 0.53
C ALA A 12 7.26 4.46 0.32
N PHE A 13 7.25 5.79 0.40
CA PHE A 13 6.04 6.59 0.17
C PHE A 13 5.56 6.52 -1.28
N THR A 14 6.48 6.57 -2.25
CA THR A 14 6.14 6.44 -3.68
C THR A 14 5.62 5.05 -4.00
N SER A 15 6.26 3.98 -3.49
CA SER A 15 5.80 2.59 -3.63
C SER A 15 4.41 2.40 -3.03
N PHE A 16 4.19 2.92 -1.82
CA PHE A 16 2.89 2.91 -1.16
C PHE A 16 1.84 3.65 -1.99
N ALA A 17 2.13 4.88 -2.45
CA ALA A 17 1.23 5.68 -3.25
C ALA A 17 0.83 5.00 -4.56
N ILE A 18 1.79 4.38 -5.27
CA ILE A 18 1.52 3.61 -6.49
C ILE A 18 0.57 2.43 -6.19
N LYS A 19 0.82 1.68 -5.12
CA LYS A 19 -0.05 0.56 -4.73
C LYS A 19 -1.47 1.03 -4.39
N VAL A 20 -1.60 2.15 -3.68
CA VAL A 20 -2.90 2.77 -3.38
C VAL A 20 -3.63 3.14 -4.67
N VAL A 21 -2.95 3.80 -5.62
CA VAL A 21 -3.54 4.19 -6.91
C VAL A 21 -3.99 2.99 -7.72
N ILE A 22 -3.16 1.94 -7.83
CA ILE A 22 -3.52 0.71 -8.55
C ILE A 22 -4.75 0.06 -7.92
N PHE A 23 -4.78 -0.06 -6.59
CA PHE A 23 -5.90 -0.67 -5.88
C PHE A 23 -7.18 0.15 -6.04
N TRP A 24 -7.06 1.47 -6.03
CA TRP A 24 -8.18 2.37 -6.21
C TRP A 24 -8.75 2.30 -7.63
N ILE A 25 -7.90 2.25 -8.66
CA ILE A 25 -8.33 2.02 -10.05
C ILE A 25 -9.01 0.67 -10.19
N ALA A 26 -8.45 -0.40 -9.61
CA ALA A 26 -9.05 -1.73 -9.63
C ALA A 26 -10.43 -1.73 -8.97
N GLN A 27 -10.59 -1.07 -7.83
CA GLN A 27 -11.87 -0.91 -7.16
C GLN A 27 -12.86 -0.13 -8.03
N LEU A 28 -12.43 0.94 -8.71
CA LEU A 28 -13.28 1.73 -9.61
C LEU A 28 -13.77 0.89 -10.79
N VAL A 29 -12.87 0.10 -11.41
CA VAL A 29 -13.21 -0.83 -12.50
C VAL A 29 -14.21 -1.88 -12.02
N VAL A 30 -13.98 -2.52 -10.87
CA VAL A 30 -14.92 -3.50 -10.29
C VAL A 30 -16.27 -2.85 -10.01
N CYS A 31 -16.29 -1.64 -9.46
CA CYS A 31 -17.53 -0.94 -9.13
C CYS A 31 -18.34 -0.55 -10.38
N VAL A 32 -17.67 -0.23 -11.49
CA VAL A 32 -18.31 0.06 -12.79
C VAL A 32 -18.83 -1.20 -13.46
N LEU A 33 -18.11 -2.32 -13.33
CA LEU A 33 -18.46 -3.59 -13.95
C LEU A 33 -19.56 -4.36 -13.18
N ASP A 34 -19.75 -4.07 -11.90
CA ASP A 34 -20.62 -4.84 -11.01
C ASP A 34 -21.93 -4.08 -10.66
N PRO A 35 -23.06 -4.40 -11.32
CA PRO A 35 -24.32 -3.67 -11.14
C PRO A 35 -24.98 -3.92 -9.77
N ARG A 36 -24.54 -4.94 -9.01
CA ARG A 36 -25.13 -5.29 -7.70
C ARG A 36 -24.61 -4.45 -6.55
N ARG A 37 -23.56 -3.62 -6.72
CA ARG A 37 -22.87 -2.79 -5.69
C ARG A 37 -22.37 -3.52 -4.43
N LEU A 38 -22.72 -4.80 -4.22
CA LEU A 38 -22.30 -5.62 -3.08
C LEU A 38 -20.80 -5.90 -3.11
N VAL A 39 -20.26 -6.26 -4.28
CA VAL A 39 -18.83 -6.52 -4.45
C VAL A 39 -18.05 -5.22 -4.22
N CYS A 40 -18.54 -4.09 -4.73
CA CYS A 40 -17.90 -2.80 -4.50
C CYS A 40 -17.85 -2.42 -3.01
N SER A 41 -18.94 -2.60 -2.25
CA SER A 41 -18.96 -2.33 -0.80
C SER A 41 -18.07 -3.31 -0.01
N PHE A 42 -17.93 -4.55 -0.47
CA PHE A 42 -17.05 -5.54 0.15
C PHE A 42 -15.58 -5.22 -0.10
N VAL A 43 -15.22 -4.83 -1.33
CA VAL A 43 -13.87 -4.37 -1.68
C VAL A 43 -13.51 -3.10 -0.93
N GLU A 44 -14.48 -2.17 -0.77
CA GLU A 44 -14.30 -0.95 0.02
C GLU A 44 -14.04 -1.25 1.50
N LYS A 45 -14.72 -2.24 2.09
CA LYS A 45 -14.45 -2.71 3.45
C LYS A 45 -13.10 -3.42 3.58
N GLY A 46 -12.69 -4.18 2.56
CA GLY A 46 -11.39 -4.84 2.50
C GLY A 46 -10.22 -3.90 2.19
N PHE A 47 -10.51 -2.69 1.72
CA PHE A 47 -9.49 -1.69 1.35
C PHE A 47 -8.62 -1.29 2.54
N LEU A 48 -9.23 -1.01 3.68
CA LEU A 48 -8.55 -0.54 4.89
C LEU A 48 -7.50 -1.54 5.41
N PRO A 49 -7.81 -2.83 5.63
CA PRO A 49 -6.81 -3.81 6.09
C PRO A 49 -5.70 -4.08 5.05
N CYS A 50 -6.02 -4.03 3.75
CA CYS A 50 -5.01 -4.15 2.68
C CYS A 50 -4.04 -2.95 2.68
N LEU A 51 -4.55 -1.72 2.84
CA LEU A 51 -3.71 -0.53 2.96
C LEU A 51 -2.79 -0.59 4.18
N VAL A 52 -3.31 -1.02 5.33
CA VAL A 52 -2.51 -1.18 6.55
C VAL A 52 -1.40 -2.20 6.32
N SER A 53 -1.71 -3.33 5.66
CA SER A 53 -0.70 -4.36 5.35
C SER A 53 0.40 -3.84 4.41
N PHE A 54 0.04 -3.10 3.36
CA PHE A 54 1.02 -2.47 2.47
C PHE A 54 1.86 -1.42 3.19
N ALA A 55 1.24 -0.59 4.05
CA ALA A 55 1.98 0.38 4.84
C ALA A 55 2.98 -0.32 5.78
N VAL A 56 2.57 -1.40 6.45
CA VAL A 56 3.48 -2.17 7.32
C VAL A 56 4.63 -2.79 6.51
N MET A 57 4.36 -3.36 5.34
CA MET A 57 5.44 -3.89 4.49
C MET A 57 6.39 -2.79 4.02
N ASP A 58 5.87 -1.71 3.43
CA ASP A 58 6.68 -0.67 2.81
C ASP A 58 7.46 0.18 3.85
N PHE A 59 6.87 0.45 5.02
CA PHE A 59 7.52 1.28 6.06
C PHE A 59 8.26 0.48 7.12
N LEU A 60 7.89 -0.78 7.38
CA LEU A 60 8.49 -1.57 8.46
C LEU A 60 9.42 -2.64 7.92
N VAL A 61 9.01 -3.41 6.91
CA VAL A 61 9.79 -4.56 6.42
C VAL A 61 10.97 -4.13 5.57
N ILE A 62 10.75 -3.26 4.57
CA ILE A 62 11.79 -2.81 3.63
C ILE A 62 13.00 -2.17 4.35
N PRO A 63 12.84 -1.18 5.25
CA PRO A 63 13.98 -0.57 5.92
C PRO A 63 14.67 -1.48 6.94
N GLN A 64 13.96 -2.47 7.50
CA GLN A 64 14.57 -3.46 8.41
C GLN A 64 15.39 -4.48 7.62
N LEU A 65 14.92 -4.90 6.45
CA LEU A 65 15.64 -5.83 5.59
C LEU A 65 16.92 -5.20 5.04
N ARG A 66 16.86 -3.93 4.63
CA ARG A 66 18.02 -3.17 4.17
C ARG A 66 19.09 -3.02 5.25
N ARG A 67 18.68 -2.72 6.49
CA ARG A 67 19.60 -2.64 7.65
C ARG A 67 20.26 -3.97 8.01
N ARG A 68 19.61 -5.11 7.77
CA ARG A 68 20.21 -6.44 8.00
C ARG A 68 21.17 -6.87 6.89
N TRP A 69 21.08 -6.26 5.71
CA TRP A 69 21.92 -6.59 4.57
C TRP A 69 23.22 -5.77 4.56
N ASP A 70 23.18 -4.53 5.07
CA ASP A 70 24.33 -3.62 5.14
C ASP A 70 25.20 -3.78 6.42
N GLY A 71 24.90 -4.75 7.31
CA GLY A 71 25.61 -4.97 8.58
C GLY A 71 26.02 -6.42 8.76
#